data_AF-A0A4Q5ZKK1-F1
#
_entry.id   AF-A0A4Q5ZKK1-F1
#
_cell.length_a   1.000
_cell.length_b   1.000
_cell.length_c   1.000
_cell.angle_alpha   90.00
_cell.angle_beta   90.00
_cell.angle_gamma   90.00
#
_symmetry.space_group_name_H-M   'P 1'
#
loop_
_entity.id
_entity.type
_entity.pdbx_description
1 polymer ?
#
loop_
_entity_poly.entity_id
_entity_poly.type
_entity_poly.pdbx_seq_one_letter_code
_entity_poly.pdbx_strand_id
1 'polypeptide(L)'
;DLYQDYQTDKLPVSGTTAFMEVAGILADLQKEQGCRVTFVYVPPRSFYSTGQADMSCALTRDACRQLGIRFADLGPALSLDDYYRLDPHWKPEGHLKAARMLASMK
;
A
#
# COMPACT_ATOMS: atom_id res chain seq x y z
N ASP A 1 18.80 12.11 -4.77
CA ASP A 1 17.52 11.50 -5.16
C ASP A 1 17.74 10.87 -6.52
N LEU A 2 17.68 9.54 -6.64
CA LEU A 2 18.23 8.79 -7.80
C LEU A 2 17.47 9.02 -9.12
N TYR A 3 16.39 9.79 -9.07
CA TYR A 3 15.49 10.06 -10.20
C TYR A 3 15.32 11.55 -10.51
N GLN A 4 16.14 12.43 -9.92
CA GLN A 4 16.02 13.88 -10.14
C GLN A 4 16.19 14.28 -11.62
N ASP A 5 16.93 13.49 -12.39
CA ASP A 5 17.23 13.76 -13.81
C ASP A 5 16.48 12.84 -14.77
N TYR A 6 15.55 12.01 -14.29
CA TYR A 6 14.79 11.11 -15.14
C TYR A 6 13.69 11.88 -15.89
N GLN A 7 14.02 12.41 -17.07
CA GLN A 7 13.04 12.94 -18.01
C GLN A 7 12.35 11.80 -18.73
N THR A 8 11.02 11.77 -18.64
CA THR A 8 10.18 10.86 -19.39
C THR A 8 9.44 11.64 -20.47
N ASP A 9 9.47 11.13 -21.71
CA ASP A 9 8.72 11.70 -22.86
C ASP A 9 7.20 11.50 -22.75
N LYS A 10 6.73 10.89 -21.64
CA LYS A 10 5.31 10.62 -21.41
C LYS A 10 4.71 11.77 -20.62
N LEU A 11 3.52 12.19 -21.03
CA LEU A 11 2.73 13.15 -20.27
C LEU A 11 2.61 12.67 -18.80
N PRO A 12 2.80 13.56 -17.82
CA PRO A 12 2.65 13.20 -16.42
C PRO A 12 1.22 12.72 -16.17
N VAL A 13 1.07 11.43 -15.90
CA VAL A 13 -0.18 10.85 -15.40
C VAL A 13 -0.26 11.08 -13.91
N SER A 14 -1.47 11.35 -13.41
CA SER A 14 -1.68 11.45 -11.96
C SER A 14 -1.28 10.14 -11.27
N GLY A 15 -0.74 10.21 -10.06
CA GLY A 15 -0.38 9.01 -9.28
C GLY A 15 -1.56 8.04 -9.11
N THR A 16 -2.78 8.59 -8.98
CA THR A 16 -4.03 7.82 -8.97
C THR A 16 -4.26 7.06 -10.26
N THR A 17 -4.09 7.71 -11.42
CA THR A 17 -4.25 7.08 -12.74
C THR A 17 -3.25 5.94 -12.91
N ALA A 18 -1.97 6.20 -12.60
CA ALA A 18 -0.93 5.18 -12.68
C ALA A 18 -1.20 4.00 -11.74
N PHE A 19 -1.67 4.27 -10.52
CA PHE A 19 -2.06 3.23 -9.57
C PHE A 19 -3.21 2.36 -10.11
N MET A 20 -4.26 2.96 -10.67
CA MET A 20 -5.39 2.23 -11.22
C MET A 20 -4.98 1.34 -12.40
N GLU A 21 -4.09 1.84 -13.27
CA GLU A 21 -3.56 1.07 -14.40
C GLU A 21 -2.79 -0.18 -13.93
N VAL A 22 -1.85 0.01 -12.99
CA VAL A 22 -1.07 -1.10 -12.42
C VAL A 22 -1.95 -2.09 -11.66
N ALA A 23 -2.91 -1.59 -10.88
CA ALA A 23 -3.85 -2.44 -10.16
C ALA A 23 -4.72 -3.27 -11.13
N GLY A 24 -5.14 -2.69 -12.26
CA GLY A 24 -5.85 -3.39 -13.32
C GLY A 24 -5.02 -4.52 -13.94
N ILE A 25 -3.78 -4.23 -14.32
CA ILE A 25 -2.84 -5.23 -14.85
C ILE A 25 -2.67 -6.40 -13.87
N LEU A 26 -2.49 -6.11 -12.57
CA LEU A 26 -2.36 -7.15 -11.55
C LEU A 26 -3.66 -7.95 -11.35
N ALA A 27 -4.83 -7.32 -11.52
CA ALA A 27 -6.12 -8.01 -11.48
C ALA A 27 -6.24 -9.04 -12.61
N ASP A 28 -5.81 -8.67 -13.81
CA ASP A 28 -5.88 -9.53 -14.98
C ASP A 28 -4.87 -10.68 -14.89
N LEU A 29 -3.62 -10.39 -14.50
CA LEU A 29 -2.61 -11.42 -14.22
C LEU A 29 -3.07 -12.40 -13.13
N GLN A 30 -3.75 -11.92 -12.08
CA GLN A 30 -4.35 -12.78 -11.06
C GLN A 30 -5.35 -13.79 -11.66
N LYS A 31 -6.21 -13.34 -12.58
CA LYS A 31 -7.18 -14.22 -13.24
C LYS A 31 -6.50 -15.24 -14.16
N GLU A 32 -5.53 -14.79 -14.93
CA GLU A 32 -4.81 -15.62 -15.90
C GLU A 32 -3.96 -16.70 -15.24
N GLN A 33 -3.25 -16.35 -14.16
CA GLN A 33 -2.29 -17.23 -13.51
C GLN A 33 -2.89 -18.04 -12.35
N GLY A 34 -4.16 -17.77 -11.99
CA GLY A 34 -4.81 -18.38 -10.82
C GLY A 34 -4.10 -18.09 -9.49
N CYS A 35 -3.31 -17.01 -9.43
CA CYS A 35 -2.63 -16.60 -8.21
C CYS A 35 -3.56 -15.74 -7.33
N ARG A 36 -3.14 -15.40 -6.11
CA ARG A 36 -3.90 -14.50 -5.23
C ARG A 36 -3.04 -13.31 -4.89
N VAL A 37 -3.45 -12.13 -5.34
CA VAL A 37 -2.80 -10.85 -5.05
C VAL A 37 -3.55 -10.17 -3.91
N THR A 38 -2.78 -9.62 -2.96
CA THR A 38 -3.31 -8.79 -1.88
C THR A 38 -2.53 -7.49 -1.85
N PHE A 39 -3.24 -6.37 -1.99
CA PHE A 39 -2.66 -5.05 -1.77
C PHE A 39 -2.65 -4.76 -0.28
N VAL A 40 -1.49 -4.36 0.22
CA VAL A 40 -1.28 -4.05 1.63
C VAL A 40 -1.05 -2.56 1.77
N TYR A 41 -1.94 -1.86 2.46
CA TYR A 41 -1.74 -0.48 2.85
C TYR A 41 -0.93 -0.43 4.14
N VAL A 42 0.22 0.23 4.06
CA VAL A 42 1.09 0.54 5.21
C VAL A 42 0.85 2.01 5.56
N PRO A 43 0.21 2.33 6.70
CA PRO A 43 0.01 3.72 7.11
C PRO A 43 1.37 4.42 7.31
N PRO A 44 1.54 5.67 6.87
CA PRO A 44 2.78 6.39 7.12
C PRO A 44 2.97 6.62 8.62
N ARG A 45 4.22 6.68 9.11
CA ARG A 45 4.53 6.99 10.52
C ARG A 45 3.75 8.22 11.04
N SER A 46 3.59 9.24 10.20
CA SER A 46 2.88 10.47 10.52
C SER A 46 1.40 10.26 10.89
N PHE A 47 0.73 9.26 10.29
CA PHE A 47 -0.65 8.89 10.61
C PHE A 47 -0.84 8.66 12.11
N TYR A 48 0.09 7.95 12.75
CA TYR A 48 0.01 7.64 14.18
C TYR A 48 0.33 8.83 15.09
N SER A 49 0.99 9.87 14.56
CA SER A 49 1.28 11.09 15.32
C SER A 49 0.19 12.15 15.19
N THR A 50 -0.54 12.19 14.07
CA THR A 50 -1.54 13.23 13.77
C THR A 50 -2.98 12.72 13.86
N GLY A 51 -3.20 11.41 13.80
CA GLY A 51 -4.53 10.80 13.70
C GLY A 51 -5.22 11.04 12.35
N GLN A 52 -4.56 11.69 11.39
CA GLN A 52 -5.13 11.98 10.08
C GLN A 52 -4.87 10.84 9.11
N ALA A 53 -5.92 10.11 8.76
CA ALA A 53 -5.88 9.07 7.73
C ALA A 53 -5.48 9.67 6.37
N ASP A 54 -4.54 9.02 5.69
CA ASP A 54 -4.17 9.37 4.33
C ASP A 54 -5.29 8.97 3.36
N MET A 55 -5.61 9.87 2.43
CA MET A 55 -6.57 9.66 1.35
C MET A 55 -6.18 8.47 0.45
N SER A 56 -4.89 8.13 0.40
CA SER A 56 -4.38 6.96 -0.31
C SER A 56 -5.03 5.65 0.19
N CYS A 57 -5.28 5.50 1.49
CA CYS A 57 -5.91 4.29 2.04
C CYS A 57 -7.32 4.07 1.47
N ALA A 58 -8.15 5.12 1.49
CA ALA A 58 -9.52 5.06 0.98
C ALA A 58 -9.55 4.77 -0.53
N LEU A 59 -8.69 5.46 -1.29
CA LEU A 59 -8.57 5.30 -2.73
C LEU A 59 -8.11 3.89 -3.11
N THR A 60 -7.06 3.38 -2.48
CA THR A 60 -6.57 2.00 -2.70
C THR A 60 -7.64 0.98 -2.35
N ARG A 61 -8.36 1.16 -1.24
CA ARG A 61 -9.45 0.28 -0.82
C ARG A 61 -10.58 0.24 -1.86
N ASP A 62 -11.01 1.40 -2.35
CA ASP A 62 -12.08 1.50 -3.35
C ASP A 62 -11.67 0.87 -4.68
N ALA A 63 -10.43 1.09 -5.12
CA ALA A 63 -9.87 0.47 -6.31
C ALA A 63 -9.82 -1.06 -6.19
N CYS A 64 -9.28 -1.59 -5.08
CA CYS A 64 -9.24 -3.02 -4.83
C CYS A 64 -10.63 -3.64 -4.83
N ARG A 65 -11.62 -2.95 -4.23
CA ARG A 65 -13.03 -3.38 -4.26
C ARG A 65 -13.57 -3.44 -5.69
N GLN A 66 -13.33 -2.41 -6.51
CA GLN A 66 -13.78 -2.38 -7.90
C GLN A 66 -13.14 -3.48 -8.76
N LEU A 67 -11.86 -3.78 -8.51
CA LEU A 67 -11.08 -4.76 -9.29
C LEU A 67 -11.19 -6.20 -8.75
N GLY A 68 -11.87 -6.42 -7.63
CA GLY A 68 -11.96 -7.74 -6.99
C GLY A 68 -10.63 -8.24 -6.42
N ILE A 69 -9.72 -7.33 -6.06
CA ILE A 69 -8.43 -7.64 -5.43
C ILE A 69 -8.59 -7.54 -3.91
N ARG A 70 -7.90 -8.44 -3.18
CA ARG A 70 -7.89 -8.36 -1.71
C ARG A 70 -7.14 -7.11 -1.25
N PHE A 71 -7.67 -6.45 -0.24
CA PHE A 71 -7.05 -5.30 0.41
C PHE A 71 -6.82 -5.59 1.88
N ALA A 72 -5.63 -5.28 2.38
CA ALA A 72 -5.24 -5.38 3.78
C ALA A 72 -4.85 -4.01 4.31
N ASP A 73 -5.55 -3.51 5.32
CA ASP A 73 -5.24 -2.25 6.01
C ASP A 73 -4.44 -2.56 7.28
N LEU A 74 -3.16 -2.22 7.32
CA LEU A 74 -2.32 -2.47 8.50
C LEU A 74 -2.51 -1.43 9.62
N GLY A 75 -3.33 -0.40 9.39
CA GLY A 75 -3.70 0.63 10.38
C GLY A 75 -3.95 0.10 11.78
N PRO A 76 -4.85 -0.89 11.94
CA PRO A 76 -5.19 -1.46 13.25
C PRO A 76 -4.11 -2.34 13.87
N ALA A 77 -3.16 -2.86 13.08
CA ALA A 77 -2.13 -3.79 13.56
C ALA A 77 -0.84 -3.09 14.00
N LEU A 78 -0.53 -1.94 13.40
CA LEU A 78 0.66 -1.15 13.71
C LEU A 78 0.33 0.03 14.62
N SER A 79 1.39 0.62 15.16
CA SER A 79 1.37 1.78 16.05
C SER A 79 2.61 2.64 15.84
N LEU A 80 2.68 3.82 16.48
CA LEU A 80 3.84 4.70 16.38
C LEU A 80 5.16 4.02 16.83
N ASP A 81 5.09 3.14 17.82
CA ASP A 81 6.26 2.45 18.39
C ASP A 81 6.89 1.43 17.43
N ASP A 82 6.12 1.01 16.42
CA ASP A 82 6.58 0.11 15.36
C ASP A 82 7.49 0.81 14.34
N TYR A 83 7.69 2.12 14.44
CA TYR A 83 8.54 2.90 13.54
C TYR A 83 9.82 3.39 14.20
N TYR A 84 10.90 3.49 13.42
CA TYR A 84 12.12 4.15 13.86
C TYR A 84 11.87 5.65 14.10
N ARG A 85 12.46 6.21 15.17
CA ARG A 85 12.13 7.59 15.61
C ARG A 85 12.37 8.67 14.55
N LEU A 86 13.43 8.52 13.76
CA LEU A 86 13.89 9.50 12.78
C LEU A 86 13.86 8.96 11.34
N ASP A 87 13.23 7.80 11.13
CA ASP A 87 13.15 7.14 9.83
C ASP A 87 11.69 6.73 9.57
N PRO A 88 11.16 6.95 8.35
CA PRO A 88 9.76 6.67 8.04
C PRO A 88 9.41 5.19 7.99
N HIS A 89 10.40 4.30 7.97
CA HIS A 89 10.21 2.86 7.92
C HIS A 89 9.90 2.27 9.29
N TRP A 90 9.06 1.25 9.28
CA TRP A 90 8.83 0.35 10.40
C TRP A 90 10.05 -0.51 10.75
N LYS A 91 10.12 -0.89 12.02
CA LYS A 91 11.10 -1.79 12.63
C LYS A 91 10.72 -3.25 12.38
N PRO A 92 11.63 -4.21 12.62
CA PRO A 92 11.33 -5.64 12.54
C PRO A 92 10.10 -6.08 13.36
N GLU A 93 9.84 -5.47 14.51
CA GLU A 93 8.66 -5.78 15.33
C GLU A 93 7.35 -5.40 14.62
N GLY A 94 7.34 -4.28 13.89
CA GLY A 94 6.23 -3.86 13.06
C GLY A 94 5.98 -4.83 11.90
N HIS A 95 7.05 -5.25 11.22
CA HIS A 95 6.97 -6.30 10.19
C HIS A 95 6.36 -7.60 10.73
N LEU A 96 6.72 -8.01 11.96
CA LEU A 96 6.17 -9.21 12.59
C LEU A 96 4.67 -9.09 12.86
N LYS A 97 4.20 -7.93 13.33
CA LYS A 97 2.75 -7.67 13.53
C LYS A 97 2.00 -7.73 12.21
N ALA A 98 2.55 -7.09 11.17
CA ALA A 98 1.98 -7.12 9.83
C ALA A 98 1.88 -8.55 9.27
N ALA A 99 2.96 -9.32 9.36
CA ALA A 99 2.98 -10.71 8.92
C ALA A 99 1.93 -11.58 9.63
N ARG A 100 1.77 -11.41 10.95
CA ARG A 100 0.73 -12.13 11.73
C ARG A 100 -0.68 -11.76 11.29
N MET A 101 -0.94 -10.46 11.09
CA MET A 101 -2.23 -10.00 10.58
C MET A 101 -2.50 -10.62 9.20
N LEU A 102 -1.56 -10.49 8.25
CA LEU A 102 -1.73 -11.00 6.89
C LEU A 102 -1.91 -12.52 6.85
N ALA A 103 -1.17 -13.28 7.67
CA ALA A 103 -1.32 -14.72 7.78
C ALA A 103 -2.70 -15.16 8.30
N SER A 104 -3.38 -14.30 9.07
CA SER A 104 -4.74 -14.56 9.55
C SER A 104 -5.83 -14.31 8.50
N MET A 105 -5.48 -13.67 7.38
CA MET A 105 -6.43 -13.31 6.33
C MET A 105 -6.74 -14.51 5.42
N LYS A 106 -7.87 -15.18 5.68
CA LYS A 106 -8.37 -16.33 4.89
C LYS A 106 -8.69 -15.99 3.44
#